data_AF-A0A2T7P9G3-F1
#
_entry.id   AF-A0A2T7P9G3-F1
#
_cell.length_a   1.000
_cell.length_b   1.000
_cell.length_c   1.000
_cell.angle_alpha   90.00
_cell.angle_beta   90.00
_cell.angle_gamma   90.00
#
_symmetry.space_group_name_H-M   'P 1'
#
loop_
_entity.id
_entity.type
_entity.pdbx_description
1 polymer ?
#
loop_
_entity_poly.entity_id
_entity_poly.type
_entity_poly.pdbx_seq_one_letter_code
_entity_poly.pdbx_strand_id
1 'polypeptide(L)'
;MMPHVRAKSVFSPPALDCSDFGSHSHHATGTGYYPDDSPIEGGYVDVRDHPLHTLQEFLAGSAPYVSVAMDEHLRIPYGTQICIKELNQKYHKFIVFKVVDTGPAFTNKGYSRIDICVRDEHASYDDTINGPLTLVFK
;
A
#
# COMPACT_ATOMS: atom_id res chain seq x y z
N MET A 1 15.64 -20.31 43.42
CA MET A 1 14.66 -19.49 42.67
C MET A 1 15.40 -18.90 41.48
N MET A 2 15.18 -19.44 40.28
CA MET A 2 15.74 -18.88 39.03
C MET A 2 14.69 -17.94 38.43
N PRO A 3 15.02 -16.70 38.05
CA PRO A 3 14.05 -15.82 37.41
C PRO A 3 13.75 -16.34 36.00
N HIS A 4 12.46 -16.56 35.72
CA HIS A 4 11.96 -16.75 34.35
C HIS A 4 12.16 -15.46 33.58
N VAL A 5 13.17 -15.42 32.71
CA VAL A 5 13.30 -14.38 31.69
C VAL A 5 12.19 -14.62 30.66
N ARG A 6 11.17 -13.75 30.62
CA ARG A 6 10.20 -13.74 29.52
C ARG A 6 10.97 -13.47 28.22
N ALA A 7 10.93 -14.43 27.29
CA ALA A 7 11.40 -14.21 25.94
C ALA A 7 10.68 -12.99 25.35
N LYS A 8 11.44 -11.99 24.90
CA LYS A 8 10.88 -10.95 24.04
C LYS A 8 10.39 -11.66 22.78
N SER A 9 9.10 -11.54 22.48
CA SER A 9 8.58 -11.96 21.17
C SER A 9 9.37 -11.22 20.11
N VAL A 10 10.25 -11.96 19.41
CA VAL A 10 10.96 -11.44 18.25
C VAL A 10 9.90 -11.38 17.16
N PHE A 11 9.37 -10.19 16.90
CA PHE A 11 8.42 -9.99 15.82
C PHE A 11 9.19 -10.14 14.51
N SER A 12 9.11 -11.32 13.89
CA SER A 12 9.65 -11.51 12.54
C SER A 12 8.82 -10.65 11.58
N PRO A 13 9.44 -9.90 10.66
CA PRO A 13 8.69 -9.22 9.61
C PRO A 13 7.91 -10.29 8.80
N PRO A 14 6.69 -9.99 8.34
CA PRO A 14 5.92 -10.94 7.56
C PRO A 14 6.69 -11.36 6.30
N ALA A 15 6.45 -12.59 5.84
CA ALA A 15 7.07 -13.11 4.63
C ALA A 15 6.81 -12.21 3.40
N LEU A 16 7.81 -12.10 2.52
CA LEU A 16 7.70 -11.25 1.31
C LEU A 16 6.61 -11.73 0.36
N ASP A 17 6.22 -13.00 0.43
CA ASP A 17 5.14 -13.60 -0.37
C ASP A 17 3.74 -13.37 0.22
N CYS A 18 3.64 -12.61 1.31
CA CYS A 18 2.39 -12.30 2.03
C CYS A 18 1.73 -13.51 2.72
N SER A 19 2.39 -14.67 2.83
CA SER A 19 1.81 -15.89 3.40
C SER A 19 1.34 -15.75 4.85
N ASP A 20 2.02 -14.91 5.64
CA ASP A 20 1.69 -14.63 7.05
C ASP A 20 0.81 -13.38 7.25
N PHE A 21 0.30 -12.75 6.17
CA PHE A 21 -0.38 -11.46 6.26
C PHE A 21 -1.90 -11.57 6.42
N GLY A 22 -2.53 -12.44 5.62
CA GLY A 22 -3.98 -12.63 5.57
C GLY A 22 -4.35 -13.72 4.56
N SER A 23 -5.64 -14.09 4.52
CA SER A 23 -6.14 -15.18 3.65
C SER A 23 -6.98 -14.69 2.46
N HIS A 24 -7.41 -13.43 2.47
CA HIS A 24 -8.24 -12.86 1.41
C HIS A 24 -7.37 -12.21 0.36
N SER A 25 -7.35 -12.78 -0.84
CA SER A 25 -6.54 -12.28 -1.96
C SER A 25 -7.40 -11.91 -3.17
N HIS A 26 -6.97 -10.84 -3.84
CA HIS A 26 -7.57 -10.36 -5.07
C HIS A 26 -6.48 -10.03 -6.09
N HIS A 27 -6.81 -10.17 -7.38
CA HIS A 27 -5.96 -9.74 -8.48
C HIS A 27 -6.37 -8.34 -8.94
N ALA A 28 -5.39 -7.46 -9.07
CA ALA A 28 -5.57 -6.10 -9.55
C ALA A 28 -4.57 -5.76 -10.66
N THR A 29 -4.92 -4.80 -11.50
CA THR A 29 -3.93 -4.04 -12.28
C THR A 29 -3.56 -2.79 -11.47
N GLY A 30 -2.28 -2.66 -11.14
CA GLY A 30 -1.77 -1.49 -10.45
C GLY A 30 -1.56 -0.31 -11.39
N THR A 31 -1.56 0.88 -10.83
CA THR A 31 -1.05 2.11 -11.42
C THR A 31 -0.27 2.89 -10.36
N GLY A 32 0.58 3.82 -10.81
CA GLY A 32 1.22 4.80 -9.93
C GLY A 32 0.61 6.18 -10.14
N TYR A 33 0.32 6.87 -9.04
CA TYR A 33 -0.02 8.29 -9.04
C TYR A 33 0.94 9.04 -8.13
N TYR A 34 1.18 10.32 -8.42
CA TYR A 34 2.03 11.16 -7.58
C TYR A 34 1.23 12.39 -7.12
N PRO A 35 1.24 12.71 -5.81
CA PRO A 35 0.58 13.90 -5.32
C PRO A 35 1.14 15.16 -5.97
N ASP A 36 0.25 16.03 -6.42
CA ASP A 36 0.58 17.33 -7.01
C ASP A 36 -0.37 18.40 -6.46
N ASP A 37 0.07 19.65 -6.46
CA ASP A 37 -0.73 20.78 -5.95
C ASP A 37 -1.87 21.19 -6.91
N SER A 38 -1.96 20.54 -8.08
CA SER A 38 -3.04 20.79 -9.01
C SER A 38 -4.40 20.39 -8.44
N PRO A 39 -5.46 21.17 -8.71
CA PRO A 39 -6.82 20.84 -8.28
C PRO A 39 -7.36 19.50 -8.78
N ILE A 40 -6.69 18.87 -9.75
CA ILE A 40 -7.10 17.61 -10.37
C ILE A 40 -6.53 16.41 -9.61
N GLU A 41 -5.29 16.50 -9.11
CA GLU A 41 -4.61 15.40 -8.40
C GLU A 41 -5.02 15.27 -6.92
N GLY A 42 -5.94 16.12 -6.45
CA GLY A 42 -6.49 16.03 -5.09
C GLY A 42 -5.55 16.53 -3.98
N GLY A 43 -4.34 16.99 -4.32
CA GLY A 43 -3.38 17.57 -3.38
C GLY A 43 -2.50 16.53 -2.69
N TYR A 44 -1.95 16.92 -1.53
CA TYR A 44 -0.98 16.12 -0.76
C TYR A 44 -1.61 15.34 0.41
N VAL A 45 -2.93 15.26 0.47
CA VAL A 45 -3.66 14.64 1.58
C VAL A 45 -4.67 13.60 1.09
N ASP A 46 -4.98 12.64 1.95
CA ASP A 46 -5.97 11.59 1.70
C ASP A 46 -7.41 12.05 1.97
N VAL A 47 -8.40 11.15 1.82
CA VAL A 47 -9.83 11.48 2.04
C VAL A 47 -10.19 11.88 3.47
N ARG A 48 -9.23 11.87 4.41
CA ARG A 48 -9.37 12.34 5.80
C ARG A 48 -8.44 13.50 6.13
N ASP A 49 -7.93 14.20 5.12
CA ASP A 49 -7.00 15.32 5.26
C ASP A 49 -5.67 14.96 5.95
N HIS A 50 -5.28 13.68 5.95
CA HIS A 50 -3.97 13.25 6.46
C HIS A 50 -2.94 13.22 5.32
N PRO A 51 -1.65 13.49 5.58
CA PRO A 51 -0.62 13.43 4.55
C PRO A 51 -0.56 12.09 3.83
N LEU A 52 -0.49 12.14 2.49
CA LEU A 52 -0.18 10.96 1.69
C LEU A 52 1.28 10.53 1.91
N HIS A 53 1.52 9.23 1.79
CA HIS A 53 2.85 8.65 1.94
C HIS A 53 3.21 7.85 0.69
N THR A 54 4.31 8.25 0.07
CA THR A 54 4.79 7.66 -1.17
C THR A 54 5.57 6.38 -0.90
N LEU A 55 5.65 5.52 -1.91
CA LEU A 55 6.50 4.34 -1.89
C LEU A 55 7.96 4.70 -1.57
N GLN A 56 8.48 5.77 -2.14
CA GLN A 56 9.86 6.20 -1.96
C GLN A 56 10.14 6.65 -0.53
N GLU A 57 9.22 7.35 0.13
CA GLU A 57 9.34 7.71 1.55
C GLU A 57 9.36 6.47 2.45
N PHE A 58 8.50 5.49 2.19
CA PHE A 58 8.53 4.23 2.93
C PHE A 58 9.85 3.46 2.73
N LEU A 59 10.36 3.41 1.49
CA LEU A 59 11.62 2.76 1.19
C LEU A 59 12.79 3.46 1.88
N ALA A 60 12.79 4.80 1.92
CA ALA A 60 13.76 5.62 2.64
C ALA A 60 13.60 5.56 4.18
N GLY A 61 12.49 5.02 4.68
CA GLY A 61 12.21 4.91 6.12
C GLY A 61 11.65 6.19 6.75
N SER A 62 11.22 7.16 5.95
CA SER A 62 10.59 8.40 6.42
C SER A 62 9.07 8.29 6.57
N ALA A 63 8.44 7.25 6.01
CA ALA A 63 7.03 6.97 6.17
C ALA A 63 6.75 5.56 6.74
N PRO A 64 5.72 5.38 7.58
CA PRO A 64 5.39 4.10 8.19
C PRO A 64 4.57 3.16 7.29
N TYR A 65 4.00 3.67 6.20
CA TYR A 65 3.25 2.91 5.20
C TYR A 65 3.26 3.65 3.85
N VAL A 66 2.74 3.00 2.82
CA VAL A 66 2.48 3.58 1.49
C VAL A 66 0.96 3.77 1.33
N SER A 67 0.55 4.97 0.95
CA SER A 67 -0.85 5.28 0.65
C SER A 67 -1.27 4.61 -0.66
N VAL A 68 -2.46 4.01 -0.66
CA VAL A 68 -3.08 3.50 -1.88
C VAL A 68 -4.53 3.97 -2.01
N ALA A 69 -4.94 4.17 -3.25
CA ALA A 69 -6.32 4.49 -3.62
C ALA A 69 -7.03 3.26 -4.20
N MET A 70 -8.28 3.05 -3.81
CA MET A 70 -9.14 1.98 -4.31
C MET A 70 -10.59 2.44 -4.48
N ASP A 71 -11.43 1.58 -5.07
CA ASP A 71 -12.86 1.86 -5.28
C ASP A 71 -13.61 2.05 -3.95
N GLU A 72 -14.20 3.24 -3.75
CA GLU A 72 -15.00 3.57 -2.57
C GLU A 72 -16.22 2.66 -2.37
N HIS A 73 -16.77 2.10 -3.45
CA HIS A 73 -17.95 1.23 -3.37
C HIS A 73 -17.68 -0.12 -2.71
N LEU A 74 -16.40 -0.52 -2.60
CA LEU A 74 -16.03 -1.69 -1.82
C LEU A 74 -16.26 -1.52 -0.32
N ARG A 75 -16.39 -0.26 0.16
CA ARG A 75 -16.52 0.08 1.59
C ARG A 75 -15.40 -0.54 2.44
N ILE A 76 -14.19 -0.62 1.88
CA ILE A 76 -13.00 -1.03 2.63
C ILE A 76 -12.81 -0.04 3.77
N PRO A 77 -12.66 -0.49 5.04
CA PRO A 77 -12.39 0.41 6.14
C PRO A 77 -11.11 1.23 5.90
N TYR A 78 -11.16 2.54 6.17
CA TYR A 78 -9.99 3.40 6.07
C TYR A 78 -8.82 2.84 6.89
N GLY A 79 -7.62 2.84 6.30
CA GLY A 79 -6.40 2.34 6.91
C GLY A 79 -6.24 0.82 6.86
N THR A 80 -7.15 0.09 6.20
CA THR A 80 -7.01 -1.35 5.93
C THR A 80 -5.66 -1.61 5.29
N GLN A 81 -4.90 -2.54 5.87
CA GLN A 81 -3.57 -2.86 5.39
C GLN A 81 -3.64 -3.90 4.25
N ILE A 82 -2.82 -3.70 3.23
CA ILE A 82 -2.65 -4.63 2.12
C ILE A 82 -1.18 -5.04 2.04
N CYS A 83 -0.93 -6.31 1.72
CA CYS A 83 0.35 -6.82 1.30
C CYS A 83 0.34 -7.08 -0.21
N ILE A 84 1.38 -6.62 -0.90
CA ILE A 84 1.55 -6.77 -2.36
C ILE A 84 2.88 -7.49 -2.61
N LYS A 85 2.80 -8.78 -2.92
CA LYS A 85 3.99 -9.65 -2.98
C LYS A 85 4.96 -9.22 -4.08
N GLU A 86 4.45 -8.74 -5.21
CA GLU A 86 5.27 -8.35 -6.37
C GLU A 86 6.20 -7.17 -6.00
N LEU A 87 5.68 -6.19 -5.26
CA LEU A 87 6.48 -5.06 -4.78
C LEU A 87 7.39 -5.47 -3.62
N ASN A 88 6.93 -6.32 -2.70
CA ASN A 88 7.79 -6.83 -1.64
C ASN A 88 9.01 -7.57 -2.19
N GLN A 89 8.80 -8.41 -3.21
CA GLN A 89 9.85 -9.17 -3.89
C GLN A 89 10.81 -8.25 -4.64
N LYS A 90 10.28 -7.28 -5.39
CA LYS A 90 11.09 -6.29 -6.12
C LYS A 90 12.05 -5.52 -5.20
N TYR A 91 11.52 -5.02 -4.08
CA TYR A 91 12.30 -4.18 -3.17
C TYR A 91 13.00 -4.97 -2.05
N HIS A 92 12.85 -6.30 -2.04
CA HIS A 92 13.37 -7.19 -1.00
C HIS A 92 13.03 -6.71 0.42
N LYS A 93 11.85 -6.12 0.59
CA LYS A 93 11.40 -5.47 1.82
C LYS A 93 9.90 -5.72 1.97
N PHE A 94 9.45 -6.01 3.19
CA PHE A 94 8.03 -6.03 3.48
C PHE A 94 7.48 -4.59 3.50
N ILE A 95 6.59 -4.28 2.57
CA ILE A 95 6.00 -2.95 2.41
C ILE A 95 4.58 -2.97 2.97
N VAL A 96 4.30 -2.02 3.87
CA VAL A 96 2.96 -1.83 4.43
C VAL A 96 2.20 -0.88 3.52
N PHE A 97 1.19 -1.35 2.81
CA PHE A 97 0.26 -0.50 2.06
C PHE A 97 -1.00 -0.26 2.89
N LYS A 98 -1.61 0.92 2.79
CA LYS A 98 -2.90 1.22 3.43
C LYS A 98 -3.89 1.88 2.47
N VAL A 99 -5.10 1.34 2.45
CA VAL A 99 -6.23 1.95 1.73
C VAL A 99 -6.69 3.18 2.50
N VAL A 100 -6.27 4.35 2.04
CA VAL A 100 -6.58 5.62 2.69
C VAL A 100 -7.24 6.62 1.75
N ASP A 101 -7.28 6.31 0.46
CA ASP A 101 -7.70 7.25 -0.57
C ASP A 101 -8.63 6.60 -1.61
N THR A 102 -9.25 7.42 -2.44
CA THR A 102 -10.08 7.00 -3.58
C THR A 102 -10.04 8.05 -4.69
N GLY A 103 -10.60 7.75 -5.85
CA GLY A 103 -10.70 8.71 -6.93
C GLY A 103 -11.71 8.32 -7.99
N PRO A 104 -12.18 9.26 -8.83
CA PRO A 104 -13.19 9.00 -9.85
C PRO A 104 -12.80 7.91 -10.86
N ALA A 105 -11.49 7.72 -11.09
CA ALA A 105 -10.98 6.65 -11.96
C ALA A 105 -11.22 5.23 -11.40
N PHE A 106 -11.47 5.13 -10.09
CA PHE A 106 -11.65 3.86 -9.36
C PHE A 106 -13.11 3.52 -9.09
N THR A 107 -14.06 4.42 -9.36
CA THR A 107 -15.48 4.16 -9.18
C THR A 107 -15.92 2.93 -10.00
N ASN A 108 -16.57 1.97 -9.33
CA ASN A 108 -17.04 0.69 -9.91
C ASN A 108 -15.93 -0.23 -10.45
N LYS A 109 -14.68 -0.07 -10.02
CA LYS A 109 -13.58 -0.98 -10.36
C LYS A 109 -13.44 -2.15 -9.39
N GLY A 110 -14.09 -2.10 -8.24
CA GLY A 110 -13.97 -3.09 -7.18
C GLY A 110 -12.49 -3.37 -6.85
N TYR A 111 -12.16 -4.65 -6.63
CA TYR A 111 -10.79 -5.07 -6.32
C TYR A 111 -9.86 -5.14 -7.54
N SER A 112 -10.34 -4.84 -8.75
CA SER A 112 -9.57 -5.06 -9.99
C SER A 112 -8.53 -3.97 -10.28
N ARG A 113 -8.56 -2.86 -9.53
CA ARG A 113 -7.65 -1.72 -9.70
C ARG A 113 -7.18 -1.21 -8.34
N ILE A 114 -5.96 -0.71 -8.31
CA ILE A 114 -5.34 -0.05 -7.16
C ILE A 114 -4.39 1.02 -7.70
N ASP A 115 -4.35 2.18 -7.05
CA ASP A 115 -3.32 3.19 -7.30
C ASP A 115 -2.33 3.25 -6.15
N ILE A 116 -1.05 3.28 -6.48
CA ILE A 116 0.03 3.36 -5.49
C ILE A 116 0.61 4.76 -5.52
N CYS A 117 0.62 5.41 -4.35
CA CYS A 117 1.21 6.74 -4.21
C CYS A 117 2.74 6.64 -4.39
N VAL A 118 3.25 7.35 -5.38
CA VAL A 118 4.67 7.46 -5.71
C VAL A 118 5.12 8.91 -5.69
N ARG A 119 6.44 9.13 -5.65
CA ARG A 119 7.02 10.46 -5.44
C ARG A 119 6.83 11.43 -6.60
N ASP A 120 6.92 10.93 -7.83
CA ASP A 120 7.01 11.75 -9.03
C ASP A 120 6.57 10.96 -10.28
N GLU A 121 6.44 11.68 -11.40
CA GLU A 121 6.09 11.12 -12.70
C GLU A 121 7.06 10.02 -13.14
N HIS A 122 8.36 10.16 -12.88
CA HIS A 122 9.31 9.14 -13.29
C HIS A 122 9.07 7.82 -12.53
N ALA A 123 8.77 7.91 -11.22
CA ALA A 123 8.43 6.77 -10.40
C ALA A 123 7.08 6.13 -10.77
N SER A 124 6.16 6.88 -11.38
CA SER A 124 4.86 6.34 -11.80
C SER A 124 4.99 5.42 -13.02
N TYR A 125 6.10 5.46 -13.75
CA TYR A 125 6.38 4.58 -14.89
C TYR A 125 6.97 3.21 -14.53
N ASP A 126 7.07 2.89 -13.24
CA ASP A 126 7.61 1.60 -12.80
C ASP A 126 6.76 0.40 -13.28
N ASP A 127 7.34 -0.50 -14.06
CA ASP A 127 6.62 -1.64 -14.67
C ASP A 127 5.97 -2.58 -13.64
N THR A 128 6.56 -2.71 -12.45
CA THR A 128 6.01 -3.58 -11.39
C THR A 128 4.80 -2.92 -10.74
N ILE A 129 4.81 -1.59 -10.60
CA ILE A 129 3.65 -0.83 -10.14
C ILE A 129 2.51 -0.91 -11.16
N ASN A 130 2.82 -0.78 -12.45
CA ASN A 130 1.83 -0.79 -13.54
C ASN A 130 1.42 -2.19 -14.02
N GLY A 131 1.82 -3.22 -13.27
CA GLY A 131 1.65 -4.63 -13.64
C GLY A 131 0.45 -5.30 -12.98
N PRO A 132 0.30 -6.63 -13.21
CA PRO A 132 -0.60 -7.45 -12.42
C PRO A 132 -0.07 -7.57 -10.98
N LEU A 133 -0.93 -7.28 -10.01
CA LEU A 133 -0.63 -7.31 -8.59
C LEU A 133 -1.54 -8.30 -7.85
N THR A 134 -0.98 -8.93 -6.82
CA THR A 134 -1.73 -9.77 -5.87
C THR A 134 -1.91 -9.00 -4.58
N LEU A 135 -3.16 -8.61 -4.29
CA LEU A 135 -3.52 -7.85 -3.09
C LEU A 135 -3.98 -8.83 -2.00
N VAL A 136 -3.23 -8.93 -0.90
CA VAL A 136 -3.63 -9.71 0.27
C VAL A 136 -4.08 -8.76 1.38
N PHE A 137 -5.33 -8.88 1.81
CA PHE A 137 -5.94 -8.02 2.82
C PHE A 137 -5.79 -8.65 4.21
N LYS A 138 -5.54 -7.79 5.20
CA LYS A 138 -5.45 -8.17 6.62
C LYS A 138 -6.80 -8.12 7.33
#